data_AF-A0ABD6DWL3-F1
#
_entry.id   AF-A0ABD6DWL3-F1
#
_cell.length_a   1.000
_cell.length_b   1.000
_cell.length_c   1.000
_cell.angle_alpha   90.00
_cell.angle_beta   90.00
_cell.angle_gamma   90.00
#
_symmetry.space_group_name_H-M   'P 1'
#
loop_
_entity.id
_entity.type
_entity.pdbx_description
1 polymer ?
#
loop_
_entity_poly.entity_id
_entity_poly.type
_entity_poly.pdbx_seq_one_letter_code
_entity_poly.pdbx_strand_id
1 'polypeptide(L)'
;MSLQSATRDRFRPWYLLDVAAFLLGAGGSIRRTVGFDEFASLTAFAAVTAVVSGLFAVVVLRFTVGNLWGYAVEYVNAGGQWTDLPFLVPVGGGLAAVAVTYAATTSLGAAAWAGFWTFAVAAGVVAVAVSLAAGYSEASA
;
A
#
# COMPACT_ATOMS: atom_id res chain seq x y z
N MET A 1 4.05 17.51 -31.78
CA MET A 1 4.03 17.14 -30.35
C MET A 1 5.06 17.98 -29.63
N SER A 2 4.67 18.80 -28.65
CA SER A 2 5.58 19.72 -27.97
C SER A 2 6.40 18.99 -26.91
N LEU A 3 7.64 19.41 -26.69
CA LEU A 3 8.55 18.79 -25.71
C LEU A 3 8.01 18.81 -24.27
N GLN A 4 7.07 19.72 -23.98
CA GLN A 4 6.35 19.82 -22.72
C GLN A 4 5.33 18.70 -22.49
N SER A 5 4.67 18.18 -23.53
CA SER A 5 3.76 17.04 -23.37
C SER A 5 4.54 15.75 -23.10
N ALA A 6 5.69 15.57 -23.76
CA ALA A 6 6.57 14.42 -23.56
C ALA A 6 7.20 14.37 -22.15
N THR A 7 7.52 15.52 -21.55
CA THR A 7 8.02 15.59 -20.16
C THR A 7 6.91 15.36 -19.13
N ARG A 8 5.69 15.85 -19.40
CA ARG A 8 4.51 15.67 -18.54
C ARG A 8 4.04 14.22 -18.48
N ASP A 9 4.14 13.48 -19.59
CA ASP A 9 3.87 12.03 -19.60
C ASP A 9 4.96 11.20 -18.92
N ARG A 10 6.22 11.69 -18.93
CA ARG A 10 7.35 11.00 -18.31
C ARG A 10 7.37 11.11 -16.79
N PHE A 11 6.87 12.23 -16.24
CA PHE A 11 6.68 12.44 -14.81
C PHE A 11 5.24 12.16 -14.37
N ARG A 12 4.75 10.94 -14.61
CA ARG A 12 3.55 10.48 -13.92
C ARG A 12 3.83 10.46 -12.41
N PRO A 13 2.97 11.06 -11.57
CA PRO A 13 3.19 11.17 -10.12
C PRO A 13 3.46 9.81 -9.45
N TRP A 14 2.95 8.73 -10.04
CA TRP A 14 3.21 7.35 -9.64
C TRP A 14 4.68 6.96 -9.62
N TYR A 15 5.51 7.47 -10.54
CA TYR A 15 6.94 7.17 -10.54
C TYR A 15 7.67 7.78 -9.35
N LEU A 16 7.20 8.93 -8.84
CA LEU A 16 7.77 9.53 -7.63
C LEU A 16 7.51 8.64 -6.40
N LEU A 17 6.34 8.00 -6.34
CA LEU A 17 6.02 7.04 -5.29
C LEU A 17 6.89 5.79 -5.37
N ASP A 18 7.14 5.27 -6.58
CA ASP A 18 8.07 4.14 -6.77
C ASP A 18 9.48 4.51 -6.33
N VAL A 19 9.98 5.69 -6.73
CA VAL A 19 11.31 6.17 -6.33
C VAL A 19 11.36 6.32 -4.82
N ALA A 20 10.33 6.91 -4.19
CA ALA A 20 10.27 7.05 -2.74
C ALA A 20 10.26 5.69 -2.04
N ALA A 21 9.46 4.73 -2.49
CA ALA A 21 9.42 3.38 -1.93
C ALA A 21 10.77 2.66 -2.08
N PHE A 22 11.40 2.78 -3.26
CA PHE A 22 12.73 2.24 -3.50
C PHE A 22 13.75 2.83 -2.52
N LEU A 23 13.79 4.16 -2.38
CA LEU A 23 14.71 4.85 -1.49
C LEU A 23 14.48 4.49 -0.02
N LEU A 24 13.23 4.35 0.41
CA LEU A 24 12.90 3.93 1.77
C LEU A 24 13.32 2.47 2.03
N GLY A 25 13.07 1.57 1.09
CA GLY A 25 13.46 0.16 1.21
C GLY A 25 14.97 -0.03 1.19
N ALA A 26 15.66 0.62 0.25
CA ALA A 26 17.12 0.56 0.13
C ALA A 26 17.82 1.27 1.28
N GLY A 27 17.43 2.52 1.58
CA GLY A 27 17.98 3.31 2.68
C GLY A 27 17.72 2.69 4.04
N GLY A 28 16.53 2.13 4.27
CA GLY A 28 16.20 1.40 5.50
C GLY A 28 16.96 0.08 5.65
N SER A 29 17.39 -0.53 4.55
CA SER A 29 18.27 -1.70 4.56
C SER A 29 19.71 -1.29 4.93
N ILE A 30 20.27 -0.30 4.25
CA ILE A 30 21.62 0.25 4.51
C ILE A 30 21.75 0.73 5.96
N ARG A 31 20.75 1.48 6.45
CA ARG A 31 20.74 1.99 7.83
C ARG A 31 20.85 0.87 8.86
N ARG A 32 20.22 -0.29 8.62
CA ARG A 32 20.22 -1.42 9.55
C ARG A 32 21.50 -2.25 9.47
N THR A 33 22.14 -2.32 8.31
CA THR A 33 23.31 -3.17 8.09
C THR A 33 24.63 -2.46 8.42
N VAL A 34 24.74 -1.17 8.08
CA VAL A 34 26.02 -0.43 8.14
C VAL A 34 25.89 0.93 8.82
N GLY A 35 24.67 1.48 8.91
CA GLY A 35 24.47 2.87 9.35
C GLY A 35 24.87 3.88 8.25
N PHE A 36 24.42 5.13 8.39
CA PHE A 36 24.67 6.16 7.38
C PHE A 36 26.02 6.86 7.54
N ASP A 37 26.74 6.62 8.63
CA ASP A 37 28.03 7.28 8.90
C ASP A 37 29.22 6.46 8.37
N GLU A 38 29.02 5.18 8.04
CA GLU A 38 30.08 4.24 7.66
C GLU A 38 29.94 3.71 6.23
N PHE A 39 29.52 4.55 5.28
CA PHE A 39 29.40 4.16 3.86
C PHE A 39 30.70 3.60 3.26
N ALA A 40 31.87 3.93 3.82
CA ALA A 40 33.15 3.37 3.41
C ALA A 40 33.27 1.85 3.66
N SER A 41 32.46 1.29 4.55
CA SER A 41 32.42 -0.14 4.86
C SER A 41 31.32 -0.91 4.11
N LEU A 42 30.64 -0.25 3.16
CA LEU A 42 29.56 -0.86 2.38
C LEU A 42 30.10 -1.96 1.48
N THR A 43 29.80 -3.22 1.83
CA THR A 43 30.18 -4.37 1.02
C THR A 43 29.30 -4.50 -0.22
N ALA A 44 29.82 -5.16 -1.27
CA ALA A 44 29.02 -5.47 -2.46
C ALA A 44 27.75 -6.27 -2.12
N PHE A 45 27.84 -7.20 -1.17
CA PHE A 45 26.69 -7.96 -0.69
C PHE A 45 25.63 -7.05 -0.05
N ALA A 46 26.03 -6.15 0.86
CA ALA A 46 25.11 -5.20 1.49
C ALA A 46 24.45 -4.25 0.47
N ALA A 47 25.19 -3.83 -0.56
CA ALA A 47 24.65 -3.02 -1.65
C ALA A 47 23.57 -3.78 -2.44
N VAL A 48 23.82 -5.04 -2.81
CA VAL A 48 22.81 -5.87 -3.50
C VAL A 48 21.59 -6.09 -2.61
N THR A 49 21.77 -6.40 -1.33
CA THR A 49 20.65 -6.57 -0.39
C THR A 49 19.81 -5.30 -0.27
N ALA A 50 20.45 -4.12 -0.27
CA ALA A 50 19.75 -2.84 -0.25
C ALA A 50 18.92 -2.61 -1.52
N VAL A 51 19.50 -2.87 -2.70
CA VAL A 51 18.78 -2.76 -3.98
C VAL A 51 17.58 -3.70 -4.01
N VAL A 52 17.77 -4.97 -3.63
CA VAL A 52 16.68 -5.96 -3.54
C VAL A 52 15.60 -5.51 -2.56
N SER A 53 15.99 -4.97 -1.40
CA SER A 53 15.05 -4.42 -0.41
C SER A 53 14.25 -3.23 -0.96
N GLY A 54 14.90 -2.35 -1.72
CA GLY A 54 14.26 -1.22 -2.39
C GLY A 54 13.26 -1.69 -3.46
N LEU A 55 13.66 -2.62 -4.34
CA LEU A 55 12.77 -3.19 -5.35
C LEU A 55 11.58 -3.92 -4.73
N PHE A 56 11.83 -4.68 -3.66
CA PHE A 56 10.76 -5.35 -2.91
C PHE A 56 9.76 -4.33 -2.33
N ALA A 57 10.24 -3.21 -1.77
CA ALA A 57 9.37 -2.15 -1.28
C ALA A 57 8.50 -1.54 -2.38
N VAL A 58 9.02 -1.38 -3.60
CA VAL A 58 8.23 -0.94 -4.77
C VAL A 58 7.15 -1.95 -5.13
N VAL A 59 7.49 -3.24 -5.15
CA VAL A 59 6.51 -4.32 -5.42
C VAL A 59 5.39 -4.29 -4.40
N VAL A 60 5.73 -4.18 -3.11
CA VAL A 60 4.74 -4.07 -2.02
C VAL A 60 3.85 -2.84 -2.21
N LEU A 61 4.44 -1.67 -2.47
CA LEU A 61 3.66 -0.45 -2.73
C LEU A 61 2.67 -0.64 -3.88
N ARG A 62 3.15 -1.16 -5.02
CA ARG A 62 2.35 -1.37 -6.22
C ARG A 62 1.23 -2.37 -5.98
N PHE A 63 1.51 -3.43 -5.25
CA PHE A 63 0.52 -4.42 -4.86
C PHE A 63 -0.55 -3.79 -3.95
N THR A 64 -0.16 -3.06 -2.90
CA THR A 64 -1.11 -2.43 -1.98
C THR A 64 -1.98 -1.38 -2.67
N VAL A 65 -1.37 -0.46 -3.41
CA VAL A 65 -2.09 0.58 -4.15
C VAL A 65 -2.98 -0.04 -5.23
N GLY A 66 -2.49 -1.06 -5.93
CA GLY A 66 -3.25 -1.79 -6.94
C GLY A 66 -4.50 -2.46 -6.37
N ASN A 67 -4.38 -3.15 -5.24
CA ASN A 67 -5.53 -3.78 -4.56
C ASN A 67 -6.52 -2.73 -4.05
N LEU A 68 -6.05 -1.65 -3.43
CA LEU A 68 -6.92 -0.58 -2.95
C LEU A 68 -7.65 0.11 -4.11
N TRP A 69 -6.95 0.38 -5.21
CA TRP A 69 -7.55 0.98 -6.39
C TRP A 69 -8.56 0.04 -7.05
N GLY A 70 -8.23 -1.25 -7.19
CA GLY A 70 -9.15 -2.27 -7.69
C GLY A 70 -10.43 -2.33 -6.86
N TYR A 71 -10.29 -2.41 -5.53
CA TYR A 71 -11.41 -2.38 -4.60
C TYR A 71 -12.27 -1.11 -4.75
N ALA A 72 -11.64 0.07 -4.85
CA ALA A 72 -12.36 1.33 -5.02
C ALA A 72 -13.13 1.40 -6.35
N VAL A 73 -12.50 0.98 -7.45
CA VAL A 73 -13.13 0.98 -8.77
C VAL A 73 -14.28 0.00 -8.83
N GLU A 74 -14.12 -1.22 -8.30
CA GLU A 74 -15.19 -2.22 -8.23
C GLU A 74 -16.38 -1.73 -7.40
N TYR A 75 -16.11 -1.11 -6.24
CA TYR A 75 -17.15 -0.58 -5.38
C TYR A 75 -17.96 0.55 -6.06
N VAL A 76 -17.27 1.46 -6.75
CA VAL A 76 -17.92 2.53 -7.52
C VAL A 76 -18.71 1.97 -8.71
N ASN A 77 -18.16 1.00 -9.43
CA ASN A 77 -18.84 0.36 -10.55
C ASN A 77 -20.09 -0.41 -10.12
N ALA A 78 -20.14 -0.88 -8.87
CA ALA A 78 -21.32 -1.46 -8.24
C ALA A 78 -22.35 -0.39 -7.79
N GLY A 79 -22.12 0.90 -8.09
CA GLY A 79 -23.01 2.00 -7.74
C GLY A 79 -22.74 2.65 -6.39
N GLY A 80 -21.68 2.24 -5.67
CA GLY A 80 -21.30 2.79 -4.38
C GLY A 80 -20.54 4.12 -4.45
N GLN A 81 -20.43 4.80 -3.32
CA GLN A 81 -19.65 6.02 -3.14
C GLN A 81 -18.47 5.82 -2.17
N TRP A 82 -17.42 6.62 -2.33
CA TRP A 82 -16.18 6.51 -1.53
C TRP A 82 -16.38 6.93 -0.07
N THR A 83 -17.52 7.56 0.23
CA THR A 83 -17.93 7.97 1.58
C THR A 83 -18.78 6.91 2.27
N ASP A 84 -19.14 5.84 1.57
CA ASP A 84 -19.99 4.80 2.14
C ASP A 84 -19.23 4.02 3.22
N LEU A 85 -19.95 3.66 4.29
CA LEU A 85 -19.37 2.86 5.37
C LEU A 85 -18.77 1.53 4.88
N PRO A 86 -19.41 0.76 3.99
CA PRO A 86 -18.80 -0.43 3.40
C PRO A 86 -17.42 -0.19 2.76
N PHE A 87 -17.20 0.98 2.15
CA PHE A 87 -15.89 1.35 1.61
C PHE A 87 -14.92 1.84 2.70
N LEU A 88 -15.41 2.66 3.63
CA LEU A 88 -14.58 3.26 4.67
C LEU A 88 -14.11 2.27 5.73
N VAL A 89 -14.88 1.22 6.03
CA VAL A 89 -14.54 0.24 7.07
C VAL A 89 -13.24 -0.50 6.74
N PRO A 90 -13.05 -1.09 5.54
CA PRO A 90 -11.78 -1.75 5.21
C PRO A 90 -10.61 -0.77 5.15
N VAL A 91 -10.79 0.38 4.51
CA VAL A 91 -9.73 1.39 4.35
C VAL A 91 -9.31 1.98 5.70
N GLY A 92 -10.29 2.44 6.48
CA GLY A 92 -10.09 2.98 7.81
C GLY A 92 -9.54 1.94 8.78
N GLY A 93 -10.03 0.70 8.71
CA GLY A 93 -9.52 -0.42 9.52
C GLY A 93 -8.06 -0.73 9.21
N GLY A 94 -7.69 -0.79 7.93
CA GLY A 94 -6.29 -0.95 7.51
C GLY A 94 -5.39 0.17 8.03
N LEU A 95 -5.79 1.43 7.86
CA LEU A 95 -5.03 2.59 8.34
C LEU A 95 -4.90 2.61 9.88
N ALA A 96 -5.98 2.29 10.59
CA ALA A 96 -5.97 2.20 12.04
C ALA A 96 -5.01 1.10 12.52
N ALA A 97 -5.00 -0.07 11.86
CA ALA A 97 -4.07 -1.15 12.17
C ALA A 97 -2.61 -0.73 11.94
N VAL A 98 -2.30 -0.01 10.85
CA VAL A 98 -0.95 0.57 10.65
C VAL A 98 -0.57 1.46 11.84
N ALA A 99 -1.43 2.41 12.19
CA ALA A 99 -1.15 3.38 13.25
C ALA A 99 -0.93 2.70 14.62
N VAL A 100 -1.84 1.78 15.00
CA VAL A 100 -1.78 1.06 16.27
C VAL A 100 -0.55 0.15 16.34
N THR A 101 -0.29 -0.65 15.31
CA THR A 101 0.86 -1.55 15.30
C THR A 101 2.17 -0.78 15.29
N TYR A 102 2.26 0.34 14.57
CA TYR A 102 3.45 1.19 14.62
C TYR A 102 3.66 1.80 16.01
N ALA A 103 2.61 2.31 16.64
CA ALA A 103 2.69 2.85 18.01
C ALA A 103 3.15 1.79 19.02
N ALA A 104 2.75 0.53 18.84
CA ALA A 104 3.10 -0.56 19.74
C ALA A 104 4.50 -1.16 19.50
N THR A 105 4.97 -1.19 18.24
CA THR A 105 6.17 -1.95 17.86
C THR A 105 7.31 -1.09 17.33
N THR A 106 7.03 0.17 16.96
CA THR A 106 7.94 1.06 16.20
C THR A 106 8.49 0.45 14.90
N SER A 107 7.89 -0.64 14.43
CA SER A 107 8.31 -1.37 13.22
C SER A 107 7.37 -1.05 12.06
N LEU A 108 7.88 -0.34 11.06
CA LEU A 108 7.14 -0.03 9.83
C LEU A 108 6.74 -1.30 9.07
N GLY A 109 7.59 -2.34 9.09
CA GLY A 109 7.29 -3.61 8.42
C GLY A 109 6.12 -4.34 9.08
N ALA A 110 6.12 -4.42 10.42
CA ALA A 110 5.02 -5.03 11.16
C ALA A 110 3.71 -4.23 10.98
N ALA A 111 3.81 -2.89 11.00
CA ALA A 111 2.66 -2.01 10.78
C ALA A 111 2.05 -2.16 9.39
N ALA A 112 2.88 -2.17 8.34
CA ALA A 112 2.42 -2.36 6.97
C ALA A 112 1.79 -3.75 6.77
N TRP A 113 2.40 -4.80 7.33
CA TRP A 113 1.85 -6.15 7.30
C TRP A 113 0.48 -6.24 7.98
N ALA A 114 0.37 -5.69 9.19
CA ALA A 114 -0.90 -5.66 9.92
C ALA A 114 -1.98 -4.89 9.14
N GLY A 115 -1.66 -3.67 8.69
CA GLY A 115 -2.57 -2.84 7.91
C GLY A 115 -3.09 -3.51 6.65
N PHE A 116 -2.21 -4.16 5.88
CA PHE A 116 -2.58 -4.88 4.67
C PHE A 116 -3.58 -6.02 4.97
N TRP A 117 -3.29 -6.88 5.95
CA TRP A 117 -4.17 -8.00 6.26
C TRP A 117 -5.48 -7.57 6.90
N THR A 118 -5.46 -6.54 7.75
CA THR A 118 -6.69 -5.96 8.29
C THR A 118 -7.58 -5.43 7.18
N PHE A 119 -7.02 -4.70 6.20
CA PHE A 119 -7.77 -4.26 5.02
C PHE A 119 -8.35 -5.44 4.24
N ALA A 120 -7.53 -6.43 3.89
CA ALA A 120 -7.95 -7.55 3.05
C ALA A 120 -9.08 -8.37 3.71
N VAL A 121 -8.95 -8.67 5.00
CA VAL A 121 -9.98 -9.40 5.77
C VAL A 121 -11.25 -8.56 5.91
N ALA A 122 -11.13 -7.28 6.27
CA ALA A 122 -12.29 -6.41 6.43
C ALA A 122 -13.04 -6.23 5.09
N ALA A 123 -12.34 -6.06 3.98
CA ALA A 123 -12.93 -5.98 2.65
C ALA A 123 -13.71 -7.26 2.31
N GLY A 124 -13.13 -8.43 2.59
CA GLY A 124 -13.82 -9.71 2.41
C GLY A 124 -15.07 -9.85 3.28
N VAL A 125 -14.99 -9.50 4.57
CA VAL A 125 -16.14 -9.54 5.50
C VAL A 125 -17.25 -8.60 5.06
N VAL A 126 -16.91 -7.36 4.69
CA VAL A 126 -17.88 -6.38 4.21
C VAL A 126 -18.54 -6.86 2.92
N ALA A 127 -17.78 -7.41 1.98
CA ALA A 127 -18.33 -7.93 0.73
C ALA A 127 -19.37 -9.05 0.98
N VAL A 128 -19.10 -9.94 1.93
CA VAL A 128 -20.06 -10.98 2.35
C VAL A 128 -21.29 -10.36 3.01
N ALA A 129 -21.10 -9.43 3.95
CA ALA A 129 -22.21 -8.78 4.66
C ALA A 129 -23.15 -8.02 3.72
N VAL A 130 -22.59 -7.28 2.75
CA VAL A 130 -23.37 -6.54 1.74
C VAL A 130 -24.11 -7.50 0.82
N SER A 131 -23.46 -8.58 0.37
CA SER A 131 -24.12 -9.61 -0.46
C SER A 131 -25.32 -10.25 0.24
N LEU A 132 -25.19 -10.55 1.55
CA LEU A 132 -26.29 -11.09 2.34
C LEU A 132 -27.41 -10.05 2.51
N ALA A 133 -27.09 -8.81 2.86
CA ALA A 133 -28.07 -7.75 3.06
C ALA A 133 -28.88 -7.46 1.78
N ALA A 134 -28.20 -7.42 0.62
CA ALA A 134 -28.86 -7.27 -0.67
C ALA A 134 -29.82 -8.45 -0.95
N GLY A 135 -29.37 -9.70 -0.75
CA GLY A 135 -30.21 -10.88 -0.91
C GLY A 135 -31.45 -10.89 0.00
N TYR A 136 -31.33 -10.41 1.24
CA TYR A 136 -32.48 -10.26 2.14
C TYR A 136 -33.47 -9.19 1.65
N SER A 137 -32.97 -8.08 1.09
CA SER A 137 -33.82 -7.01 0.58
C SER A 137 -34.62 -7.44 -0.65
N GLU A 138 -34.02 -8.20 -1.57
CA GLU A 138 -34.69 -8.74 -2.74
C GLU A 138 -35.72 -9.82 -2.39
N ALA A 139 -35.45 -10.63 -1.36
CA ALA A 139 -36.40 -11.65 -0.89
C ALA A 139 -37.63 -11.05 -0.16
N SER A 140 -37.56 -9.78 0.26
CA SER A 140 -38.62 -9.10 1.01
C SER A 140 -39.48 -8.16 0.16
N ALA A 141 -39.12 -7.96 -1.12
CA ALA A 141 -39.83 -7.14 -2.10
C ALA A 141 -40.75 -7.98 -2.98
#